data_AF-A0A519SY01-F1
#
_entry.id   AF-A0A519SY01-F1
#
_cell.length_a   1.000
_cell.length_b   1.000
_cell.length_c   1.000
_cell.angle_alpha   90.00
_cell.angle_beta   90.00
_cell.angle_gamma   90.00
#
_symmetry.space_group_name_H-M   'P 1'
#
loop_
_entity.id
_entity.type
_entity.pdbx_description
1 polymer ?
#
loop_
_entity_poly.entity_id
_entity_poly.type
_entity_poly.pdbx_seq_one_letter_code
_entity_poly.pdbx_strand_id
1 'polypeptide(L)'
;MLDNDTITAICALIAIAVSLTALFIGEYRQIEQKRLNSLQANGTLLVEAWKQVAVNPSVLRFHSIDIEKLKAEGFSVEELSYLLVLFEAADFHYQHVNNKSGPFPIGSLRYALLASPETRRAWPFLKPFLVASKRYVRKIEETISFINNKEALEHKAMID
;
A
#
# COMPACT_ATOMS: atom_id res chain seq x y z
N MET A 1 50.90 -28.32 -21.86
CA MET A 1 49.91 -29.10 -21.09
C MET A 1 50.03 -28.59 -19.66
N LEU A 2 48.98 -28.00 -19.08
CA LEU A 2 49.02 -27.61 -17.67
C LEU A 2 49.14 -28.88 -16.82
N ASP A 3 49.94 -28.85 -15.76
CA ASP A 3 50.03 -29.97 -14.84
C ASP A 3 48.74 -30.07 -14.01
N ASN A 4 48.46 -31.27 -13.52
CA ASN A 4 47.23 -31.58 -12.78
C ASN A 4 47.11 -30.73 -11.50
N ASP A 5 48.25 -30.33 -10.93
CA ASP A 5 48.33 -29.52 -9.72
C ASP A 5 47.92 -28.07 -10.00
N THR A 6 48.34 -27.46 -11.13
CA THR A 6 47.89 -26.12 -11.52
C THR A 6 46.39 -26.12 -11.82
N ILE A 7 45.87 -27.16 -12.48
CA ILE A 7 44.42 -27.28 -12.75
C ILE A 7 43.64 -27.35 -11.43
N THR A 8 44.10 -28.17 -10.48
CA THR A 8 43.47 -28.31 -9.16
C THR A 8 43.50 -26.98 -8.37
N ALA A 9 44.61 -26.25 -8.41
CA ALA A 9 44.74 -24.94 -7.77
C ALA A 9 43.78 -23.90 -8.37
N ILE A 10 43.64 -23.86 -9.71
CA ILE A 10 42.70 -22.97 -10.40
C ILE A 10 41.25 -23.32 -10.00
N CYS A 11 40.89 -24.61 -9.99
CA CYS A 11 39.57 -25.05 -9.56
C CYS A 11 39.27 -24.66 -8.10
N ALA A 12 40.25 -24.78 -7.20
CA ALA A 12 40.11 -24.37 -5.81
C ALA A 12 39.88 -22.85 -5.67
N LEU A 13 40.63 -22.04 -6.42
CA LEU A 13 40.45 -20.58 -6.44
C LEU A 13 39.07 -20.17 -6.95
N ILE A 14 38.58 -20.81 -8.02
CA ILE A 14 37.22 -20.57 -8.55
C ILE A 14 36.18 -20.97 -7.50
N ALA A 15 36.33 -22.12 -6.85
CA ALA A 15 35.40 -22.58 -5.82
C ALA A 15 35.34 -21.61 -4.63
N ILE A 16 36.48 -21.07 -4.20
CA ILE A 16 36.56 -20.04 -3.16
C ILE A 16 35.83 -18.76 -3.61
N ALA A 17 36.09 -18.28 -4.84
CA ALA A 17 35.44 -17.08 -5.37
C ALA A 17 33.91 -17.24 -5.46
N VAL A 18 33.43 -18.39 -5.92
CA VAL A 18 31.99 -18.70 -5.97
C VAL A 18 31.40 -18.76 -4.55
N SER A 19 32.09 -19.38 -3.60
CA SER A 19 31.63 -19.50 -2.22
C SER A 19 31.54 -18.13 -1.52
N LEU A 20 32.53 -17.26 -1.71
CA LEU A 20 32.50 -15.89 -1.18
C LEU A 20 31.37 -15.06 -1.81
N THR A 21 31.14 -15.21 -3.12
CA THR A 21 30.05 -14.54 -3.82
C THR A 21 28.68 -15.01 -3.30
N ALA A 22 28.53 -16.32 -3.09
CA ALA A 22 27.31 -16.90 -2.53
C ALA A 22 27.07 -16.42 -1.09
N LEU A 23 28.12 -16.36 -0.26
CA LEU A 23 28.03 -15.84 1.11
C LEU A 23 27.58 -14.37 1.11
N PHE A 24 28.19 -13.53 0.29
CA PHE A 24 27.85 -12.11 0.21
C PHE A 24 26.40 -11.89 -0.24
N ILE A 25 25.95 -12.62 -1.27
CA ILE A 25 24.55 -12.59 -1.71
C ILE A 25 23.61 -13.11 -0.60
N GLY A 26 24.03 -14.15 0.12
CA GLY A 26 23.28 -14.74 1.23
C GLY A 26 23.06 -13.75 2.37
N GLU A 27 24.11 -13.08 2.84
CA GLU A 27 24.02 -12.05 3.87
C GLU A 27 23.15 -10.87 3.43
N TYR A 28 23.35 -10.39 2.20
CA TYR A 28 22.54 -9.31 1.64
C TYR A 28 21.05 -9.66 1.62
N ARG A 29 20.70 -10.87 1.15
CA ARG A 29 19.32 -11.38 1.16
C ARG A 29 18.77 -11.55 2.56
N GLN A 30 19.58 -11.97 3.53
CA GLN A 30 19.14 -12.13 4.90
C GLN A 30 18.80 -10.79 5.56
N ILE A 31 19.62 -9.75 5.33
CA ILE A 31 19.36 -8.39 5.81
C ILE A 31 18.06 -7.87 5.19
N GLU A 32 17.91 -8.02 3.88
CA GLU A 32 16.70 -7.57 3.18
C GLU A 32 15.46 -8.35 3.64
N GLN A 33 15.56 -9.66 3.84
CA GLN A 33 14.45 -10.46 4.36
C GLN A 33 14.06 -10.05 5.78
N LYS A 34 15.02 -9.75 6.66
CA LYS A 34 14.74 -9.23 8.01
C LYS A 34 13.99 -7.89 7.93
N ARG A 35 14.39 -7.01 7.01
CA ARG A 35 13.73 -5.73 6.74
C ARG A 35 12.30 -5.94 6.24
N LEU A 36 12.09 -6.83 5.27
CA LEU A 36 10.76 -7.14 4.74
C LEU A 36 9.86 -7.75 5.80
N ASN A 37 10.39 -8.68 6.61
CA ASN A 37 9.65 -9.32 7.69
C ASN A 37 9.24 -8.31 8.78
N SER A 38 10.13 -7.39 9.17
CA SER A 38 9.77 -6.36 10.16
C SER A 38 8.73 -5.38 9.63
N LEU A 39 8.84 -5.00 8.35
CA LEU A 39 7.83 -4.18 7.68
C LEU A 39 6.47 -4.89 7.62
N GLN A 40 6.44 -6.18 7.26
CA GLN A 40 5.20 -6.97 7.24
C GLN A 40 4.58 -7.12 8.64
N ALA A 41 5.40 -7.34 9.66
CA ALA A 41 4.94 -7.42 11.05
C ALA A 41 4.32 -6.09 11.49
N ASN A 42 4.98 -4.96 11.22
CA ASN A 42 4.46 -3.63 11.53
C ASN A 42 3.16 -3.32 10.77
N GLY A 43 3.08 -3.70 9.48
CA GLY A 43 1.85 -3.54 8.70
C GLY A 43 0.68 -4.36 9.27
N THR A 44 0.95 -5.56 9.78
CA THR A 44 -0.08 -6.40 10.44
C THR A 44 -0.57 -5.75 11.73
N LEU A 45 0.34 -5.17 12.53
CA LEU A 45 -0.03 -4.45 13.76
C LEU A 45 -0.88 -3.21 13.47
N LEU A 46 -0.56 -2.45 12.40
CA LEU A 46 -1.36 -1.30 11.99
C LEU A 46 -2.76 -1.71 11.54
N VAL A 47 -2.87 -2.75 10.71
CA VAL A 47 -4.16 -3.31 10.30
C VAL A 47 -4.98 -3.75 11.51
N GLU A 48 -4.36 -4.41 12.48
CA GLU A 48 -5.05 -4.85 13.69
C GLU A 48 -5.49 -3.66 14.55
N ALA A 49 -4.66 -2.62 14.68
CA ALA A 49 -5.04 -1.37 15.33
C ALA A 49 -6.26 -0.71 14.66
N TRP A 50 -6.34 -0.73 13.32
CA TRP A 50 -7.49 -0.19 12.59
C TRP A 50 -8.77 -1.00 12.78
N LYS A 51 -8.68 -2.33 12.98
CA LYS A 51 -9.86 -3.13 13.37
C LYS A 51 -10.38 -2.76 14.75
N GLN A 52 -9.49 -2.40 15.68
CA GLN A 52 -9.90 -1.97 17.03
C GLN A 52 -10.69 -0.66 17.02
N VAL A 53 -10.66 0.13 15.94
CA VAL A 53 -11.52 1.31 15.79
C VAL A 53 -13.00 0.93 15.81
N ALA A 54 -13.38 -0.21 15.22
CA ALA A 54 -14.76 -0.70 15.27
C ALA A 54 -15.19 -1.06 16.71
N VAL A 55 -14.25 -1.58 17.52
CA VAL A 55 -14.51 -1.98 18.92
C VAL A 55 -14.52 -0.77 19.85
N ASN A 56 -13.62 0.19 19.61
CA ASN A 56 -13.49 1.41 20.40
C ASN A 56 -13.51 2.66 19.51
N PRO A 57 -14.70 3.11 19.07
CA PRO A 57 -14.86 4.28 18.21
C PRO A 57 -14.26 5.57 18.80
N SER A 58 -14.14 5.67 20.13
CA SER A 58 -13.65 6.87 20.80
C SER A 58 -12.22 7.26 20.39
N VAL A 59 -11.43 6.33 19.85
CA VAL A 59 -10.07 6.60 19.37
C VAL A 59 -10.04 7.50 18.13
N LEU A 60 -11.16 7.62 17.40
CA LEU A 60 -11.30 8.52 16.25
C LEU A 60 -11.04 9.99 16.62
N ARG A 61 -11.23 10.37 17.89
CA ARG A 61 -10.91 11.71 18.39
C ARG A 61 -9.44 12.10 18.24
N PHE A 62 -8.53 11.12 18.27
CA PHE A 62 -7.10 11.35 18.08
C PHE A 62 -6.75 11.70 16.63
N HIS A 63 -7.69 11.46 15.72
CA HIS A 63 -7.59 11.80 14.29
C HIS A 63 -8.53 12.93 13.90
N SER A 64 -9.07 13.67 14.89
CA SER A 64 -10.02 14.77 14.69
C SER A 64 -11.29 14.36 13.93
N ILE A 65 -11.73 13.10 14.09
CA ILE A 65 -12.96 12.59 13.51
C ILE A 65 -14.04 12.54 14.59
N ASP A 66 -15.08 13.32 14.37
CA ASP A 66 -16.30 13.28 15.17
C ASP A 66 -17.21 12.15 14.68
N ILE A 67 -17.58 11.26 15.60
CA ILE A 67 -18.46 10.12 15.34
C ILE A 67 -19.85 10.59 14.90
N GLU A 68 -20.35 11.68 15.48
CA GLU A 68 -21.68 12.18 15.13
C GLU A 68 -21.70 12.77 13.71
N LYS A 69 -20.59 13.40 13.30
CA LYS A 69 -20.41 13.83 11.91
C LYS A 69 -20.30 12.63 10.96
N LEU A 70 -19.58 11.58 11.34
CA LEU A 70 -19.46 10.36 10.53
C LEU A 70 -20.84 9.72 10.28
N LYS A 71 -21.65 9.60 11.34
CA LYS A 71 -23.03 9.10 11.25
C LYS A 71 -23.93 10.01 10.42
N ALA A 72 -23.79 11.34 10.54
CA ALA A 72 -24.57 12.29 9.77
C ALA A 72 -24.32 12.17 8.25
N GLU A 73 -23.11 11.76 7.85
CA GLU A 73 -22.76 11.46 6.45
C GLU A 73 -23.20 10.05 6.02
N GLY A 74 -23.83 9.28 6.91
CA GLY A 74 -24.37 7.95 6.63
C GLY A 74 -23.35 6.82 6.73
N PHE A 75 -22.25 7.01 7.46
CA PHE A 75 -21.23 5.97 7.66
C PHE A 75 -21.27 5.40 9.07
N SER A 76 -21.18 4.08 9.15
CA SER A 76 -20.89 3.37 10.41
C SER A 76 -19.40 3.38 10.71
N VAL A 77 -19.05 3.14 11.97
CA VAL A 77 -17.63 3.06 12.39
C VAL A 77 -16.99 1.78 11.85
N GLU A 78 -17.78 0.73 11.69
CA GLU A 78 -17.43 -0.56 11.11
C GLU A 78 -17.03 -0.42 9.64
N GLU A 79 -17.81 0.33 8.85
CA GLU A 79 -17.48 0.63 7.45
C GLU A 79 -16.21 1.46 7.35
N LEU A 80 -16.04 2.46 8.22
CA LEU A 80 -14.81 3.26 8.26
C LEU A 80 -13.61 2.38 8.61
N SER A 81 -13.71 1.52 9.63
CA SER A 81 -12.66 0.58 10.03
C SER A 81 -12.30 -0.38 8.91
N TYR A 82 -13.30 -0.93 8.20
CA TYR A 82 -13.10 -1.79 7.04
C TYR A 82 -12.32 -1.06 5.93
N LEU A 83 -12.71 0.17 5.60
CA LEU A 83 -12.03 0.97 4.59
C LEU A 83 -10.60 1.32 5.04
N LEU A 84 -10.39 1.69 6.31
CA LEU A 84 -9.05 1.96 6.83
C LEU A 84 -8.11 0.76 6.65
N VAL A 85 -8.55 -0.44 7.03
CA VAL A 85 -7.77 -1.67 6.84
C VAL A 85 -7.44 -1.88 5.35
N LEU A 86 -8.42 -1.71 4.47
CA LEU A 86 -8.20 -1.87 3.03
C LEU A 86 -7.21 -0.86 2.47
N PHE A 87 -7.33 0.41 2.81
CA PHE A 87 -6.47 1.46 2.27
C PHE A 87 -5.06 1.41 2.88
N GLU A 88 -4.93 1.11 4.18
CA GLU A 88 -3.62 0.92 4.84
C GLU A 88 -2.85 -0.25 4.22
N ALA A 89 -3.51 -1.40 4.04
CA ALA A 89 -2.88 -2.57 3.44
C ALA A 89 -2.42 -2.31 2.00
N ALA A 90 -3.18 -1.53 1.23
CA ALA A 90 -2.73 -1.12 -0.10
C ALA A 90 -1.63 -0.07 -0.05
N ASP A 91 -1.68 0.90 0.87
CA ASP A 91 -0.60 1.85 1.02
C ASP A 91 0.73 1.13 1.22
N PHE A 92 0.75 0.17 2.16
CA PHE A 92 1.90 -0.70 2.37
C PHE A 92 2.35 -1.39 1.07
N HIS A 93 1.45 -1.93 0.26
CA HIS A 93 1.79 -2.52 -1.04
C HIS A 93 2.39 -1.48 -2.01
N TYR A 94 1.76 -0.31 -2.16
CA TYR A 94 2.16 0.73 -3.12
C TYR A 94 3.39 1.53 -2.67
N GLN A 95 3.83 1.42 -1.42
CA GLN A 95 5.14 1.88 -0.98
C GLN A 95 6.28 0.98 -1.49
N HIS A 96 6.01 -0.30 -1.75
CA HIS A 96 7.02 -1.29 -2.13
C HIS A 96 6.96 -1.69 -3.62
N VAL A 97 5.84 -1.47 -4.28
CA VAL A 97 5.70 -1.66 -5.74
C VAL A 97 5.95 -0.35 -6.47
N ASN A 98 6.47 -0.44 -7.69
CA ASN A 98 6.74 0.72 -8.55
C ASN A 98 5.45 1.51 -8.82
N ASN A 99 5.17 2.49 -7.96
CA ASN A 99 3.95 3.28 -7.97
C ASN A 99 4.05 4.37 -9.03
N LYS A 100 3.62 4.05 -10.25
CA LYS A 100 3.56 5.00 -11.37
C LYS A 100 2.65 6.18 -11.02
N SER A 101 3.01 7.37 -11.48
CA SER A 101 2.16 8.57 -11.39
C SER A 101 0.84 8.40 -12.14
N GLY A 102 -0.17 9.20 -11.76
CA GLY A 102 -1.49 9.17 -12.39
C GLY A 102 -2.48 8.24 -11.70
N PRO A 103 -3.74 8.23 -12.16
CA PRO A 103 -4.83 7.50 -11.52
C PRO A 103 -4.60 5.97 -11.55
N PHE A 104 -5.34 5.24 -10.72
CA PHE A 104 -5.38 3.79 -10.81
C PHE A 104 -5.93 3.35 -12.18
N PRO A 105 -5.41 2.25 -12.76
CA PRO A 105 -5.92 1.74 -14.03
C PRO A 105 -7.42 1.39 -13.93
N ILE A 106 -8.18 1.73 -14.97
CA ILE A 106 -9.57 1.31 -15.12
C ILE A 106 -9.64 -0.21 -15.05
N GLY A 107 -10.58 -0.76 -14.28
CA GLY A 107 -10.73 -2.20 -14.06
C GLY A 107 -9.84 -2.77 -12.94
N SER A 108 -8.92 -1.99 -12.37
CA SER A 108 -8.22 -2.41 -11.14
C SER A 108 -9.16 -2.39 -9.93
N LEU A 109 -8.87 -3.23 -8.93
CA LEU A 109 -9.64 -3.28 -7.67
C LEU A 109 -9.76 -1.89 -7.01
N ARG A 110 -8.67 -1.11 -7.01
CA ARG A 110 -8.67 0.23 -6.39
C ARG A 110 -9.47 1.25 -7.18
N TYR A 111 -9.43 1.16 -8.51
CA TYR A 111 -10.32 1.96 -9.33
C TYR A 111 -11.79 1.62 -9.05
N ALA A 112 -12.15 0.33 -9.01
CA ALA A 112 -13.51 -0.11 -8.73
C ALA A 112 -13.99 0.35 -7.34
N LEU A 113 -13.14 0.26 -6.32
CA LEU A 113 -13.46 0.75 -4.98
C LEU A 113 -13.70 2.27 -4.97
N LEU A 114 -12.81 3.05 -5.61
CA LEU A 114 -12.96 4.51 -5.72
C LEU A 114 -14.06 4.95 -6.70
N ALA A 115 -14.54 4.05 -7.56
CA ALA A 115 -15.69 4.27 -8.41
C ALA A 115 -17.01 4.18 -7.63
N SER A 116 -17.03 3.59 -6.43
CA SER A 116 -18.19 3.62 -5.54
C SER A 116 -18.38 5.04 -4.95
N PRO A 117 -19.58 5.64 -5.06
CA PRO A 117 -19.90 6.93 -4.44
C PRO A 117 -19.70 6.94 -2.92
N GLU A 118 -19.99 5.81 -2.25
CA GLU A 118 -19.81 5.63 -0.81
C GLU A 118 -18.34 5.77 -0.42
N THR A 119 -17.45 5.10 -1.15
CA THR A 119 -16.01 5.18 -0.89
C THR A 119 -15.48 6.60 -1.13
N ARG A 120 -15.94 7.30 -2.18
CA ARG A 120 -15.55 8.69 -2.43
C ARG A 120 -16.01 9.64 -1.33
N ARG A 121 -17.24 9.45 -0.83
CA ARG A 121 -17.78 10.21 0.30
C ARG A 121 -17.07 9.91 1.62
N ALA A 122 -16.58 8.68 1.82
CA ALA A 122 -15.79 8.30 2.99
C ALA A 122 -14.34 8.86 2.95
N TRP A 123 -13.82 9.20 1.76
CA TRP A 123 -12.42 9.61 1.59
C TRP A 123 -11.94 10.74 2.52
N PRO A 124 -12.70 11.82 2.76
CA PRO A 124 -12.31 12.88 3.70
C PRO A 124 -12.07 12.37 5.13
N PHE A 125 -12.75 11.28 5.54
CA PHE A 125 -12.57 10.63 6.84
C PHE A 125 -11.40 9.65 6.86
N LEU A 126 -11.03 9.07 5.71
CA LEU A 126 -9.91 8.13 5.59
C LEU A 126 -8.56 8.84 5.47
N LYS A 127 -8.53 9.96 4.74
CA LYS A 127 -7.30 10.70 4.43
C LYS A 127 -6.42 11.05 5.65
N PRO A 128 -6.97 11.45 6.82
CA PRO A 128 -6.16 11.78 8.00
C PRO A 128 -5.30 10.62 8.53
N PHE A 129 -5.65 9.37 8.23
CA PHE A 129 -4.90 8.20 8.67
C PHE A 129 -3.71 7.87 7.77
N LEU A 130 -3.78 8.28 6.50
CA LEU A 130 -2.81 7.89 5.46
C LEU A 130 -1.76 8.98 5.19
N VAL A 131 -1.63 9.98 6.08
CA VAL A 131 -0.81 11.19 5.87
C VAL A 131 0.67 10.87 5.62
N ALA A 132 1.17 9.75 6.14
CA ALA A 132 2.55 9.31 5.92
C ALA A 132 2.85 9.04 4.43
N SER A 133 1.85 8.67 3.63
CA SER A 133 2.04 8.28 2.23
C SER A 133 1.50 9.28 1.24
N LYS A 134 2.25 10.38 1.08
CA LYS A 134 1.94 11.45 0.12
C LYS A 134 1.70 10.93 -1.30
N ARG A 135 2.44 9.90 -1.74
CA ARG A 135 2.32 9.34 -3.09
C ARG A 135 1.02 8.56 -3.27
N TYR A 136 0.67 7.71 -2.31
CA TYR A 136 -0.55 6.91 -2.38
C TYR A 136 -1.80 7.78 -2.24
N VAL A 137 -1.80 8.71 -1.28
CA VAL A 137 -2.85 9.72 -1.10
C VAL A 137 -3.07 10.52 -2.39
N ARG A 138 -2.00 11.05 -2.98
CA ARG A 138 -2.08 11.78 -4.25
C ARG A 138 -2.69 10.93 -5.36
N LYS A 139 -2.32 9.65 -5.47
CA LYS A 139 -2.87 8.74 -6.48
C LYS A 139 -4.35 8.48 -6.31
N ILE A 140 -4.83 8.36 -5.07
CA ILE A 140 -6.25 8.24 -4.75
C ILE A 140 -6.98 9.51 -5.20
N GLU A 141 -6.47 10.68 -4.85
CA GLU A 141 -7.06 11.97 -5.23
C GLU A 141 -7.09 12.15 -6.75
N GLU A 142 -6.00 11.85 -7.45
CA GLU A 142 -5.96 11.85 -8.92
C GLU A 142 -7.01 10.91 -9.53
N THR A 143 -7.25 9.74 -8.91
CA THR A 143 -8.27 8.78 -9.36
C THR A 143 -9.68 9.30 -9.11
N ILE A 144 -9.95 9.87 -7.93
CA ILE A 144 -11.25 10.47 -7.61
C ILE A 144 -11.57 11.62 -8.58
N SER A 145 -10.60 12.52 -8.81
CA SER A 145 -10.77 13.61 -9.77
C SER A 145 -11.01 13.12 -11.19
N PHE A 146 -10.27 12.08 -11.63
CA PHE A 146 -10.46 11.48 -12.94
C PHE A 146 -11.89 10.93 -13.11
N ILE A 147 -12.42 10.23 -12.10
CA ILE A 147 -13.77 9.66 -12.14
C ILE A 147 -14.83 10.76 -12.19
N ASN A 148 -14.74 11.75 -11.28
CA ASN A 148 -15.71 12.85 -11.24
C ASN A 148 -15.76 13.64 -12.56
N ASN A 149 -14.59 13.88 -13.17
CA ASN A 149 -14.51 14.56 -14.46
C ASN A 149 -15.17 13.73 -15.58
N LYS A 150 -14.97 12.41 -15.57
CA LYS A 150 -15.58 11.51 -16.54
C LYS A 150 -17.11 11.49 -16.41
N GLU A 151 -17.63 11.35 -15.19
CA GLU A 151 -19.07 11.37 -14.90
C GLU A 151 -19.72 12.70 -15.33
N ALA A 152 -19.04 13.83 -15.10
CA ALA A 152 -19.51 15.15 -15.52
C ALA A 152 -19.60 15.30 -17.05
N LEU A 153 -18.63 14.74 -17.79
CA LEU A 153 -18.65 14.74 -19.26
C LEU A 153 -19.75 13.85 -19.83
N GLU A 154 -19.97 12.68 -19.23
CA GLU A 154 -21.04 11.76 -19.64
C GLU A 154 -22.42 12.37 -19.38
N HIS A 155 -22.63 12.99 -18.21
CA HIS A 155 -23.87 13.68 -17.88
C HIS A 155 -24.16 14.85 -18.84
N LYS A 156 -23.13 15.62 -19.21
CA LYS A 156 -23.27 16.71 -20.19
C LYS A 156 -23.70 16.17 -21.57
N ALA A 157 -23.10 15.08 -22.02
CA ALA A 157 -23.43 14.44 -23.30
C ALA A 157 -24.82 13.80 -23.36
N MET A 158 -25.50 13.59 -22.22
CA MET A 158 -26.89 13.09 -22.17
C MET A 158 -27.94 14.21 -22.20
N ILE A 159 -27.54 15.45 -21.91
CA ILE A 159 -28.43 16.61 -21.90
C ILE A 159 -28.42 17.34 -23.26
N ASP A 160 -27.29 17.27 -23.97
CA ASP A 160 -27.11 17.81 -25.33
C ASP A 160 -27.66 16.85 -26.41
#